data_AF-A0A146LVD7-F1
#
_entry.id   AF-A0A146LVD7-F1
#
_cell.length_a   1.000
_cell.length_b   1.000
_cell.length_c   1.000
_cell.angle_alpha   90.00
_cell.angle_beta   90.00
_cell.angle_gamma   90.00
#
_symmetry.space_group_name_H-M   'P 1'
#
loop_
_entity.id
_entity.type
_entity.pdbx_description
1 polymer ?
#
loop_
_entity_poly.entity_id
_entity_poly.type
_entity_poly.pdbx_seq_one_letter_code
_entity_poly.pdbx_strand_id
1 'polypeptide(L)'
;NLLLKEIQSGVALKKVRTNDRSKPILEGLRKFRRQMTIEEQIQKSASVADVVAVAAEPDELDDIDKVRDDLQSTKQMLALEMRNKEALERENKRLMARLLNLEVELEKEKHARTSLASGGNLTNTRTAEDDKLIQKLKDEAAQSTTVAKEMEDKYHKTAEELDYTRAKLESAWLRNTQLEMELKSKGTARPVSKAPSNKNLAKSMSNVRKSASTIKAPPPDEEEEEEEEE
;
A
#
# COMPACT_ATOMS: atom_id res chain seq x y z
N ASN A 1 30.91 4.54 -54.94
CA ASN A 1 29.77 5.05 -54.15
C ASN A 1 29.65 4.19 -52.89
N LEU A 2 30.35 4.59 -51.81
CA LEU A 2 30.52 3.76 -50.60
C LEU A 2 29.19 3.56 -49.86
N LEU A 3 28.35 4.59 -49.85
CA LEU A 3 27.01 4.57 -49.26
C LEU A 3 26.11 3.48 -49.85
N LEU A 4 26.17 3.26 -51.17
CA LEU A 4 25.39 2.21 -51.84
C LEU A 4 25.80 0.80 -51.37
N LYS A 5 27.08 0.58 -51.06
CA LYS A 5 27.58 -0.71 -50.58
C LYS A 5 27.14 -0.98 -49.14
N GLU A 6 27.13 0.04 -48.29
CA GLU A 6 26.66 -0.09 -46.89
C GLU A 6 25.15 -0.35 -46.80
N ILE A 7 24.36 0.27 -47.67
CA ILE A 7 22.92 0.01 -47.78
C ILE A 7 22.66 -1.43 -48.26
N GLN A 8 23.45 -1.93 -49.21
CA GLN A 8 23.33 -3.30 -49.70
C GLN A 8 23.76 -4.36 -48.68
N SER A 9 24.78 -4.08 -47.85
CA SER A 9 25.23 -5.02 -46.81
C SER A 9 24.31 -5.06 -45.60
N GLY A 10 23.63 -3.95 -45.30
CA GLY A 10 22.80 -3.79 -44.11
C GLY A 10 23.61 -3.80 -42.80
N VAL A 11 22.94 -3.47 -41.69
CA VAL A 11 23.53 -3.52 -40.33
C VAL A 11 22.66 -4.39 -39.45
N ALA A 12 23.25 -5.44 -38.87
CA ALA A 12 22.56 -6.29 -37.92
C ALA A 12 22.36 -5.54 -36.58
N LEU A 13 21.11 -5.25 -36.25
CA LEU A 13 20.77 -4.66 -34.96
C LEU A 13 20.98 -5.67 -33.82
N LYS A 14 21.38 -5.18 -32.64
CA LYS A 14 21.50 -6.02 -31.44
C LYS A 14 20.12 -6.53 -31.02
N LYS A 15 20.02 -7.80 -30.66
CA LYS A 15 18.78 -8.38 -30.11
C LYS A 15 18.45 -7.68 -28.79
N VAL A 16 17.35 -6.94 -28.76
CA VAL A 16 16.81 -6.32 -27.55
C VAL A 16 15.85 -7.31 -26.90
N ARG A 17 15.94 -7.47 -25.57
CA ARG A 17 14.92 -8.20 -24.81
C ARG A 17 13.65 -7.36 -24.76
N THR A 18 12.63 -7.75 -25.52
CA THR A 18 11.29 -7.18 -25.41
C THR A 18 10.63 -7.72 -24.15
N ASN A 19 10.32 -6.86 -23.17
CA ASN A 19 9.42 -7.20 -22.07
C ASN A 19 7.98 -7.13 -22.60
N ASP A 20 7.62 -8.10 -23.43
CA ASP A 20 6.32 -8.18 -24.05
C ASP A 20 5.28 -8.65 -23.03
N ARG A 21 4.61 -7.67 -22.42
CA ARG A 21 3.51 -7.87 -21.46
C ARG A 21 2.14 -8.00 -22.12
N SER A 22 2.08 -8.12 -23.46
CA SER A 22 0.82 -8.36 -24.17
C SER A 22 0.25 -9.77 -23.96
N LYS A 23 1.06 -10.69 -23.44
CA LYS A 23 0.60 -12.04 -23.14
C LYS A 23 -0.37 -12.01 -21.95
N PRO A 24 -1.61 -12.49 -22.12
CA PRO A 24 -2.57 -12.55 -21.03
C PRO A 24 -2.03 -13.46 -19.92
N ILE A 25 -2.15 -13.01 -18.67
CA ILE A 25 -1.78 -13.81 -17.49
C ILE A 25 -2.89 -14.84 -17.28
N LEU A 26 -2.69 -16.04 -17.81
CA LEU A 26 -3.65 -17.16 -17.71
C LEU A 26 -3.42 -18.06 -16.49
N GLU A 27 -2.42 -17.75 -15.65
CA GLU A 27 -2.13 -18.51 -14.43
C GLU A 27 -3.24 -18.31 -13.38
N GLY A 28 -3.80 -19.43 -12.88
CA GLY A 28 -4.87 -19.42 -11.87
C GLY A 28 -6.28 -19.21 -12.40
N LEU A 29 -6.44 -18.89 -13.69
CA LEU A 29 -7.75 -18.73 -14.32
C LEU A 29 -8.32 -20.11 -14.70
N ARG A 30 -9.46 -20.49 -14.12
CA ARG A 30 -10.19 -21.73 -14.49
C ARG A 30 -10.30 -21.74 -16.01
N LYS A 31 -9.87 -22.83 -16.66
CA LYS A 31 -9.91 -22.98 -18.13
C LYS A 31 -11.25 -22.47 -18.64
N PHE A 32 -11.27 -21.30 -19.28
CA PHE A 32 -12.49 -20.81 -19.90
C PHE A 32 -12.90 -21.86 -20.92
N ARG A 33 -14.04 -22.50 -20.69
CA ARG A 33 -14.70 -23.30 -21.70
C ARG A 33 -14.87 -22.36 -22.89
N ARG A 34 -14.32 -22.72 -24.05
CA ARG A 34 -14.44 -21.90 -25.27
C ARG A 34 -15.90 -21.46 -25.40
N GLN A 35 -16.13 -20.15 -25.35
CA GLN A 35 -17.43 -19.61 -25.73
C GLN A 35 -17.60 -19.91 -27.21
N MET A 36 -18.71 -20.56 -27.53
CA MET A 36 -19.13 -20.78 -28.92
C MET A 36 -19.27 -19.42 -29.57
N THR A 37 -18.77 -19.24 -30.80
CA THR A 37 -19.05 -18.00 -31.54
C THR A 37 -20.52 -17.98 -31.95
N ILE A 38 -21.05 -16.79 -32.30
CA ILE A 38 -22.45 -16.60 -32.70
C ILE A 38 -22.79 -17.51 -33.89
N GLU A 39 -21.86 -17.70 -34.83
CA GLU A 39 -22.07 -18.64 -35.94
C GLU A 39 -22.18 -20.09 -35.48
N GLU A 40 -21.36 -20.47 -34.50
CA GLU A 40 -21.30 -21.82 -33.95
C GLU A 40 -22.55 -22.13 -33.09
N GLN A 41 -23.16 -21.11 -32.47
CA GLN A 41 -24.46 -21.19 -31.81
C GLN A 41 -25.61 -21.41 -32.80
N ILE A 42 -25.61 -20.68 -33.92
CA ILE A 42 -26.64 -20.80 -34.96
C ILE A 42 -26.59 -22.17 -35.64
N GLN A 43 -25.39 -22.71 -35.89
CA GLN A 43 -25.23 -24.06 -36.46
C GLN A 43 -25.73 -25.16 -35.51
N LYS A 44 -25.47 -25.04 -34.21
CA LYS A 44 -26.00 -25.99 -33.23
C LYS A 44 -27.51 -25.87 -33.05
N SER A 45 -28.07 -24.66 -32.97
CA SER A 45 -29.52 -24.49 -32.81
C SER A 45 -30.30 -25.00 -34.04
N ALA A 46 -29.74 -24.84 -35.24
CA ALA A 46 -30.29 -25.43 -36.46
C ALA A 46 -30.32 -26.97 -36.43
N SER A 47 -29.37 -27.60 -35.71
CA SER A 47 -29.32 -29.06 -35.53
C SER A 47 -30.13 -29.59 -34.34
N VAL A 48 -30.50 -28.74 -33.39
CA VAL A 48 -31.19 -29.09 -32.13
C VAL A 48 -32.72 -28.89 -32.22
N ALA A 49 -33.20 -28.17 -33.24
CA ALA A 49 -34.62 -27.92 -33.47
C ALA A 49 -35.47 -29.19 -33.69
N ASP A 50 -34.86 -30.36 -33.92
CA ASP A 50 -35.57 -31.63 -34.14
C ASP A 50 -35.68 -32.51 -32.86
N VAL A 51 -35.11 -32.11 -31.72
CA VAL A 51 -35.05 -32.94 -30.49
C VAL A 51 -35.74 -32.32 -29.25
N VAL A 52 -36.01 -31.01 -29.25
CA VAL A 52 -36.47 -30.28 -28.03
C VAL A 52 -37.99 -30.05 -28.01
N ALA A 53 -38.77 -31.12 -28.18
CA ALA A 53 -40.20 -31.14 -27.85
C ALA A 53 -40.50 -31.88 -26.53
N VAL A 54 -39.48 -32.34 -25.79
CA VAL A 54 -39.65 -33.13 -24.58
C VAL A 54 -38.71 -32.62 -23.48
N ALA A 55 -39.31 -32.32 -22.33
CA ALA A 55 -38.71 -31.92 -21.04
C ALA A 55 -38.51 -30.41 -20.81
N ALA A 56 -39.34 -29.89 -19.91
CA ALA A 56 -39.17 -28.61 -19.24
C ALA A 56 -37.85 -28.58 -18.47
N GLU A 57 -36.99 -27.58 -18.73
CA GLU A 57 -35.72 -27.39 -18.02
C GLU A 57 -35.91 -26.48 -16.79
N PRO A 58 -35.49 -26.93 -15.59
CA PRO A 58 -35.29 -26.08 -14.41
C PRO A 58 -33.97 -25.29 -14.44
N ASP A 59 -33.21 -25.34 -15.55
CA ASP A 59 -31.81 -24.89 -15.67
C ASP A 59 -31.66 -23.37 -15.96
N GLU A 60 -32.75 -22.66 -16.26
CA GLU A 60 -32.69 -21.21 -16.57
C GLU A 60 -32.39 -20.33 -15.32
N LEU A 61 -32.66 -20.82 -14.11
CA LEU A 61 -32.42 -20.05 -12.88
C LEU A 61 -30.93 -20.04 -12.47
N ASP A 62 -30.19 -21.10 -12.82
CA ASP A 62 -28.76 -21.25 -12.53
C ASP A 62 -27.87 -20.38 -13.45
N ASP A 63 -28.41 -19.91 -14.57
CA ASP A 63 -27.69 -19.01 -15.48
C ASP A 63 -27.69 -17.56 -14.99
N ILE A 64 -28.71 -17.16 -14.23
CA ILE A 64 -28.79 -15.81 -13.65
C ILE A 64 -27.70 -15.59 -12.60
N ASP A 65 -27.45 -16.59 -11.75
CA ASP A 65 -26.40 -16.50 -10.72
C ASP A 65 -24.99 -16.56 -11.33
N LYS A 66 -24.77 -17.34 -12.41
CA LYS A 66 -23.51 -17.32 -13.17
C LYS A 66 -23.26 -15.96 -13.83
N VAL A 67 -24.28 -15.38 -14.47
CA VAL A 67 -24.17 -14.05 -15.09
C VAL A 67 -23.92 -12.98 -14.02
N ARG A 68 -24.51 -13.12 -12.82
CA ARG A 68 -24.22 -12.25 -11.68
C ARG A 68 -22.75 -12.37 -11.26
N ASP A 69 -22.24 -13.58 -11.11
CA ASP A 69 -20.85 -13.80 -10.71
C ASP A 69 -19.85 -13.28 -11.76
N ASP A 70 -20.10 -13.53 -13.05
CA ASP A 70 -19.28 -13.02 -14.15
C ASP A 70 -19.31 -11.48 -14.21
N LEU A 71 -20.46 -10.87 -13.96
CA LEU A 71 -20.61 -9.41 -13.90
C LEU A 71 -19.87 -8.83 -12.69
N GLN A 72 -19.96 -9.48 -11.52
CA GLN A 72 -19.21 -9.07 -10.32
C GLN A 72 -17.70 -9.23 -10.53
N SER A 73 -17.26 -10.32 -11.16
CA SER A 73 -15.85 -10.55 -11.51
C SER A 73 -15.33 -9.48 -12.48
N THR A 74 -16.10 -9.16 -13.54
CA THR A 74 -15.75 -8.10 -14.50
C THR A 74 -15.69 -6.74 -13.81
N LYS A 75 -16.63 -6.45 -12.91
CA LYS A 75 -16.61 -5.22 -12.09
C LYS A 75 -15.37 -5.16 -11.20
N GLN A 76 -14.98 -6.27 -10.57
CA GLN A 76 -13.78 -6.34 -9.74
C GLN A 76 -12.50 -6.15 -10.57
N MET A 77 -12.44 -6.77 -11.75
CA MET A 77 -11.33 -6.63 -12.69
C MET A 77 -11.18 -5.18 -13.15
N LEU A 78 -12.28 -4.53 -13.54
CA LEU A 78 -12.27 -3.12 -13.94
C LEU A 78 -11.84 -2.20 -12.78
N ALA A 79 -12.29 -2.47 -11.56
CA ALA A 79 -11.88 -1.70 -10.39
C ALA A 79 -10.36 -1.82 -10.13
N LEU A 80 -9.79 -3.02 -10.32
CA LEU A 80 -8.34 -3.24 -10.24
C LEU A 80 -7.61 -2.51 -11.38
N GLU A 81 -8.13 -2.55 -12.60
CA GLU A 81 -7.54 -1.85 -13.74
C GLU A 81 -7.54 -0.34 -13.53
N MET A 82 -8.63 0.24 -13.02
CA MET A 82 -8.71 1.66 -12.69
C MET A 82 -7.71 2.05 -11.59
N ARG A 83 -7.57 1.23 -10.54
CA ARG A 83 -6.56 1.45 -9.49
C ARG A 83 -5.13 1.37 -10.05
N ASN A 84 -4.86 0.40 -10.93
CA ASN A 84 -3.56 0.25 -11.57
C ASN A 84 -3.24 1.42 -12.49
N LYS A 85 -4.23 1.86 -13.30
CA LYS A 85 -4.09 3.02 -14.19
C LYS A 85 -3.78 4.29 -13.39
N GLU A 86 -4.50 4.52 -12.31
CA GLU A 86 -4.27 5.68 -11.44
C GLU A 86 -2.90 5.63 -10.75
N ALA A 87 -2.42 4.43 -10.38
CA ALA A 87 -1.06 4.25 -9.84
C ALA A 87 0.01 4.55 -10.89
N LEU A 88 -0.16 4.05 -12.11
CA LEU A 88 0.74 4.33 -13.24
C LEU A 88 0.75 5.81 -13.62
N GLU A 89 -0.40 6.48 -13.62
CA GLU A 89 -0.48 7.91 -13.88
C GLU A 89 0.25 8.74 -12.81
N ARG A 90 0.16 8.34 -11.54
CA ARG A 90 0.94 8.98 -10.46
C ARG A 90 2.44 8.75 -10.63
N GLU A 91 2.85 7.53 -10.97
CA GLU A 91 4.25 7.20 -11.20
C GLU A 91 4.82 7.97 -12.40
N ASN A 92 4.09 8.01 -13.53
CA ASN A 92 4.47 8.79 -14.70
C ASN A 92 4.60 10.28 -14.39
N LYS A 93 3.68 10.87 -13.61
CA LYS A 93 3.81 12.26 -13.16
C LYS A 93 5.08 12.49 -12.33
N ARG A 94 5.40 11.57 -11.41
CA ARG A 94 6.65 11.64 -10.63
C ARG A 94 7.89 11.51 -11.50
N LEU A 95 7.88 10.61 -12.48
CA LEU A 95 8.99 10.43 -13.43
C LEU A 95 9.18 11.66 -14.31
N MET A 96 8.10 12.25 -14.83
CA MET A 96 8.15 13.49 -15.60
C MET A 96 8.70 14.66 -14.77
N ALA A 97 8.28 14.80 -13.51
CA ALA A 97 8.84 15.81 -12.62
C ALA A 97 10.34 15.58 -12.35
N ARG A 98 10.76 14.32 -12.18
CA ARG A 98 12.17 13.98 -11.99
C ARG A 98 13.01 14.25 -13.24
N LEU A 99 12.49 13.94 -14.43
CA LEU A 99 13.14 14.28 -15.69
C LEU A 99 13.30 15.78 -15.84
N LEU A 100 12.25 16.56 -15.60
CA LEU A 100 12.33 18.03 -15.64
C LEU A 100 13.38 18.58 -14.68
N ASN A 101 13.44 18.06 -13.45
CA ASN A 101 14.47 18.46 -12.49
C ASN A 101 15.88 18.13 -12.98
N LEU A 102 16.08 16.93 -13.54
CA LEU A 102 17.36 16.52 -14.10
C LEU A 102 17.75 17.34 -15.34
N GLU A 103 16.79 17.72 -16.18
CA GLU A 103 17.02 18.62 -17.31
C GLU A 103 17.48 20.00 -16.84
N VAL A 104 16.84 20.55 -15.79
CA VAL A 104 17.25 21.81 -15.17
C VAL A 104 18.64 21.70 -14.52
N GLU A 105 18.94 20.60 -13.82
CA GLU A 105 20.26 20.36 -13.25
C GLU A 105 21.35 20.23 -14.34
N LEU A 106 21.06 19.53 -15.43
CA LEU A 106 21.96 19.39 -16.57
C LEU A 106 22.16 20.73 -17.26
N GLU A 107 21.11 21.53 -17.46
CA GLU A 107 21.25 22.88 -17.98
C GLU A 107 22.09 23.75 -17.05
N LYS A 108 21.84 23.73 -15.74
CA LYS A 108 22.68 24.46 -14.78
C LYS A 108 24.13 23.99 -14.80
N GLU A 109 24.39 22.69 -14.89
CA GLU A 109 25.75 22.13 -15.02
C GLU A 109 26.39 22.56 -16.34
N LYS A 110 25.65 22.57 -17.45
CA LYS A 110 26.13 23.03 -18.75
C LYS A 110 26.45 24.53 -18.73
N HIS A 111 25.60 25.34 -18.11
CA HIS A 111 25.86 26.77 -17.91
C HIS A 111 27.06 26.99 -16.98
N ALA A 112 27.19 26.21 -15.90
CA ALA A 112 28.34 26.25 -15.00
C ALA A 112 29.64 25.83 -15.71
N ARG A 113 29.61 24.78 -16.52
CA ARG A 113 30.75 24.32 -17.34
C ARG A 113 31.11 25.31 -18.42
N THR A 114 30.14 25.93 -19.08
CA THR A 114 30.37 26.97 -20.10
C THR A 114 30.92 28.24 -19.45
N SER A 115 30.42 28.61 -18.27
CA SER A 115 30.95 29.71 -17.46
C SER A 115 32.39 29.44 -16.99
N LEU A 116 32.71 28.21 -16.56
CA LEU A 116 34.07 27.80 -16.24
C LEU A 116 35.00 27.80 -17.48
N ALA A 117 34.49 27.35 -18.63
CA ALA A 117 35.27 27.27 -19.87
C ALA A 117 35.51 28.65 -20.51
N SER A 118 34.68 29.66 -20.21
CA SER A 118 34.77 31.00 -20.81
C SER A 118 35.68 31.99 -20.06
N GLY A 119 36.51 31.55 -19.10
CA GLY A 119 37.60 32.38 -18.58
C GLY A 119 37.39 33.01 -17.20
N GLY A 120 36.63 32.37 -16.31
CA GLY A 120 36.62 32.73 -14.88
C GLY A 120 37.69 31.95 -14.12
N ASN A 121 38.81 32.60 -13.80
CA ASN A 121 39.79 32.07 -12.84
C ASN A 121 39.10 31.96 -11.47
N LEU A 122 38.59 30.79 -11.11
CA LEU A 122 37.87 30.55 -9.87
C LEU A 122 38.87 30.40 -8.71
N THR A 123 39.52 31.51 -8.36
CA THR A 123 40.16 31.62 -7.04
C THR A 123 39.05 31.70 -6.02
N ASN A 124 38.74 30.52 -5.48
CA ASN A 124 38.04 30.22 -4.26
C ASN A 124 38.21 31.30 -3.16
N THR A 125 37.33 32.31 -3.12
CA THR A 125 37.18 33.17 -1.93
C THR A 125 36.06 32.59 -1.09
N ARG A 126 36.32 31.45 -0.45
CA ARG A 126 35.50 30.90 0.63
C ARG A 126 35.46 31.96 1.73
N THR A 127 34.29 32.54 1.95
CA THR A 127 34.11 33.57 2.98
C THR A 127 33.80 32.91 4.32
N ALA A 128 34.03 33.62 5.43
CA ALA A 128 33.74 33.11 6.77
C ALA A 128 32.25 32.81 7.00
N GLU A 129 31.35 33.43 6.22
CA GLU A 129 29.92 33.13 6.24
C GLU A 129 29.61 31.81 5.51
N ASP A 130 30.34 31.50 4.43
CA ASP A 130 30.24 30.19 3.76
C ASP A 130 30.66 29.06 4.70
N ASP A 131 31.69 29.28 5.52
CA ASP A 131 32.13 28.31 6.53
C ASP A 131 31.06 28.03 7.60
N LYS A 132 30.40 29.10 8.09
CA LYS A 132 29.30 28.97 9.05
C LYS A 132 28.10 28.26 8.42
N LEU A 133 27.79 28.56 7.16
CA LEU A 133 26.70 27.91 6.44
C LEU A 133 27.00 26.42 6.22
N ILE A 134 28.22 26.08 5.80
CA ILE A 134 28.66 24.70 5.63
C ILE A 134 28.57 23.95 6.97
N GLN A 135 28.96 24.57 8.08
CA GLN A 135 28.87 23.94 9.38
C GLN A 135 27.42 23.68 9.79
N LYS A 136 26.52 24.65 9.62
CA LYS A 136 25.08 24.47 9.87
C LYS A 136 24.49 23.35 9.02
N LEU A 137 24.82 23.30 7.72
CA LEU A 137 24.35 22.25 6.83
C LEU A 137 24.89 20.86 7.23
N LYS A 138 26.12 20.77 7.73
CA LYS A 138 26.68 19.53 8.27
C LYS A 138 25.97 19.11 9.56
N ASP A 139 25.70 20.04 10.46
CA ASP A 139 25.01 19.78 11.72
C ASP A 139 23.55 19.34 11.47
N GLU A 140 22.85 20.00 10.53
CA GLU A 140 21.50 19.64 10.11
C GLU A 140 21.45 18.27 9.42
N ALA A 141 22.43 17.98 8.56
CA ALA A 141 22.58 16.65 7.95
C ALA A 141 22.83 15.57 9.02
N ALA A 142 23.69 15.85 10.00
CA ALA A 142 23.95 14.93 11.10
C ALA A 142 22.69 14.69 11.94
N GLN A 143 21.97 15.74 12.32
CA GLN A 143 20.69 15.63 13.04
C GLN A 143 19.64 14.84 12.24
N SER A 144 19.56 15.06 10.92
CA SER A 144 18.67 14.29 10.06
C SER A 144 19.01 12.80 10.08
N THR A 145 20.30 12.45 10.07
CA THR A 145 20.72 11.03 10.16
C THR A 145 20.44 10.41 11.53
N THR A 146 20.59 11.15 12.62
CA THR A 146 20.28 10.63 13.97
C THR A 146 18.78 10.43 14.13
N VAL A 147 17.96 11.39 13.70
CA VAL A 147 16.49 11.26 13.72
C VAL A 147 16.03 10.08 12.88
N ALA A 148 16.61 9.86 11.69
CA ALA A 148 16.28 8.71 10.86
C ALA A 148 16.57 7.38 11.57
N LYS A 149 17.73 7.24 12.21
CA LYS A 149 18.09 6.05 13.01
C LYS A 149 17.16 5.85 14.20
N GLU A 150 16.85 6.91 14.94
CA GLU A 150 15.92 6.82 16.07
C GLU A 150 14.52 6.39 15.63
N MET A 151 14.07 6.86 14.46
CA MET A 151 12.78 6.43 13.90
C MET A 151 12.82 4.97 13.47
N GLU A 152 13.90 4.52 12.83
CA GLU A 152 14.11 3.11 12.49
C GLU A 152 14.08 2.21 13.74
N ASP A 153 14.79 2.59 14.80
CA ASP A 153 14.78 1.85 16.07
C ASP A 153 13.37 1.79 16.70
N LYS A 154 12.61 2.90 16.64
CA LYS A 154 11.22 2.94 17.11
C LYS A 154 10.33 2.03 16.26
N TYR A 155 10.51 2.00 14.94
CA TYR A 155 9.77 1.08 14.08
C TYR A 155 10.10 -0.38 14.39
N HIS A 156 11.36 -0.72 14.62
CA HIS A 156 11.75 -2.07 15.01
C HIS A 156 11.12 -2.48 16.35
N LYS A 157 11.23 -1.64 17.38
CA LYS A 157 10.62 -1.91 18.70
C LYS A 157 9.11 -2.06 18.62
N THR A 158 8.43 -1.17 17.91
CA THR A 158 6.97 -1.26 17.76
C THR A 158 6.55 -2.50 16.96
N ALA A 159 7.33 -2.93 15.97
CA ALA A 159 7.09 -4.17 15.25
C ALA A 159 7.26 -5.40 16.16
N GLU A 160 8.30 -5.44 16.98
CA GLU A 160 8.52 -6.51 17.97
C GLU A 160 7.37 -6.57 19.00
N GLU A 161 6.92 -5.42 19.51
CA GLU A 161 5.78 -5.34 20.43
C GLU A 161 4.49 -5.82 19.75
N LEU A 162 4.29 -5.50 18.47
CA LEU A 162 3.15 -5.97 17.68
C LEU A 162 3.19 -7.51 17.56
N ASP A 163 4.32 -8.08 17.19
CA ASP A 163 4.45 -9.53 17.05
C ASP A 163 4.30 -10.24 18.41
N TYR A 164 4.83 -9.66 19.48
CA TYR A 164 4.61 -10.15 20.85
C TYR A 164 3.13 -10.13 21.24
N THR A 165 2.41 -9.05 20.95
CA THR A 165 0.97 -8.95 21.26
C THR A 165 0.12 -9.89 20.40
N ARG A 166 0.48 -10.09 19.13
CA ARG A 166 -0.14 -11.10 18.26
C ARG A 166 0.04 -12.51 18.81
N ALA A 167 1.26 -12.88 19.18
CA ALA A 167 1.54 -14.19 19.78
C ALA A 167 0.76 -14.39 21.10
N LYS A 168 0.70 -13.35 21.94
CA LYS A 168 -0.09 -13.38 23.18
C LYS A 168 -1.59 -13.54 22.89
N LEU A 169 -2.11 -12.84 21.89
CA LEU A 169 -3.52 -12.95 21.48
C LEU A 169 -3.82 -14.35 20.95
N GLU A 170 -2.97 -14.91 20.10
CA GLU A 170 -3.12 -16.25 19.56
C GLU A 170 -3.10 -17.32 20.67
N SER A 171 -2.17 -17.20 21.63
CA SER A 171 -2.12 -18.11 22.78
C SER A 171 -3.37 -18.03 23.66
N ALA A 172 -3.91 -16.81 23.87
CA ALA A 172 -5.14 -16.60 24.62
C ALA A 172 -6.36 -17.13 23.85
N TRP A 173 -6.38 -16.95 22.54
CA TRP A 173 -7.43 -17.48 21.66
C TRP A 173 -7.43 -19.01 21.67
N LEU A 174 -6.27 -19.65 21.56
CA LEU A 174 -6.13 -21.11 21.64
C LEU A 174 -6.58 -21.64 23.02
N ARG A 175 -6.17 -20.97 24.10
CA ARG A 175 -6.64 -21.31 25.45
C ARG A 175 -8.16 -21.18 25.58
N ASN A 176 -8.75 -20.14 25.02
CA ASN A 176 -10.19 -19.90 25.10
C ASN A 176 -10.97 -20.94 24.28
N THR A 177 -10.52 -21.24 23.06
CA THR A 177 -11.13 -22.30 22.23
C THR A 177 -11.04 -23.68 22.89
N GLN A 178 -9.93 -24.00 23.57
CA GLN A 178 -9.79 -25.23 24.35
C GLN A 178 -10.79 -25.28 25.52
N LEU A 179 -10.93 -24.19 26.28
CA LEU A 179 -11.91 -24.09 27.37
C LEU A 179 -13.34 -24.19 26.86
N GLU A 180 -13.67 -23.56 25.74
CA GLU A 180 -14.99 -23.70 25.11
C GLU A 180 -15.29 -25.15 24.70
N MET A 181 -14.29 -25.87 24.18
CA MET A 181 -14.42 -27.29 23.83
C MET A 181 -14.64 -28.15 25.08
N GLU A 182 -13.90 -27.89 26.16
CA GLU A 182 -14.10 -28.57 27.44
C GLU A 182 -15.49 -28.30 28.03
N LEU A 183 -15.97 -27.04 28.01
CA LEU A 183 -17.30 -26.67 28.50
C LEU A 183 -18.42 -27.31 27.67
N LYS A 184 -18.24 -27.42 26.35
CA LYS A 184 -19.15 -28.17 25.46
C LYS A 184 -19.14 -29.66 25.80
N SER A 185 -17.96 -30.25 26.04
CA SER A 185 -17.81 -31.68 26.36
C SER A 185 -18.39 -32.05 27.74
N LYS A 186 -18.32 -31.14 28.72
CA LYS A 186 -18.85 -31.33 30.08
C LYS A 186 -20.37 -31.06 30.17
N GLY A 187 -21.04 -30.85 29.04
CA GLY A 187 -22.50 -30.68 28.97
C GLY A 187 -23.05 -29.40 29.60
N THR A 188 -22.20 -28.49 30.09
CA THR A 188 -22.60 -27.20 30.66
C THR A 188 -22.78 -26.14 29.57
N ALA A 189 -23.58 -26.45 28.56
CA ALA A 189 -23.88 -25.52 27.47
C ALA A 189 -25.08 -24.63 27.84
N ARG A 190 -24.90 -23.64 28.73
CA ARG A 190 -25.70 -22.41 28.60
C ARG A 190 -25.12 -21.63 27.41
N PRO A 191 -25.92 -21.28 26.40
CA PRO A 191 -25.41 -20.49 25.29
C PRO A 191 -24.95 -19.14 25.84
N VAL A 192 -23.66 -18.80 25.68
CA VAL A 192 -23.16 -17.44 25.85
C VAL A 192 -23.69 -16.64 24.66
N SER A 193 -25.00 -16.40 24.67
CA SER A 193 -25.65 -15.55 23.69
C SER A 193 -25.32 -14.10 24.03
N LYS A 194 -24.77 -13.43 23.02
CA LYS A 194 -24.62 -11.98 22.87
C LYS A 194 -23.50 -11.36 23.71
N ALA A 195 -22.45 -10.94 23.00
CA ALA A 195 -21.53 -9.92 23.46
C ALA A 195 -22.32 -8.72 24.04
N PRO A 196 -21.93 -8.16 25.20
CA PRO A 196 -22.61 -7.01 25.75
C PRO A 196 -22.46 -5.83 24.78
N SER A 197 -23.58 -5.27 24.36
CA SER A 197 -23.64 -4.04 23.56
C SER A 197 -22.72 -2.97 24.13
N ASN A 198 -21.93 -2.30 23.27
CA ASN A 198 -20.95 -1.27 23.60
C ASN A 198 -21.50 -0.12 24.48
N LYS A 199 -22.83 0.01 24.63
CA LYS A 199 -23.47 0.96 25.56
C LYS A 199 -23.18 0.69 27.04
N ASN A 200 -22.91 -0.56 27.45
CA ASN A 200 -22.67 -0.89 28.87
C ASN A 200 -21.20 -0.78 29.27
N LEU A 201 -20.26 -0.90 28.31
CA LEU A 201 -18.82 -0.77 28.56
C LEU A 201 -18.45 0.68 28.94
N ALA A 202 -19.10 1.67 28.29
CA ALA A 202 -18.89 3.09 28.58
C ALA A 202 -19.28 3.48 30.02
N LYS A 203 -20.35 2.89 30.56
CA LYS A 203 -20.78 3.11 31.95
C LYS A 203 -19.85 2.49 32.99
N SER A 204 -19.21 1.37 32.65
CA SER A 204 -18.21 0.74 33.52
C SER A 204 -16.93 1.59 33.59
N MET A 205 -16.46 2.11 32.45
CA MET A 205 -15.29 3.00 32.39
C MET A 205 -15.50 4.35 33.09
N SER A 206 -16.72 4.90 33.08
CA SER A 206 -17.03 6.12 33.84
C SER A 206 -17.03 5.90 35.36
N ASN A 207 -17.39 4.70 35.84
CA ASN A 207 -17.35 4.38 37.26
C ASN A 207 -15.92 4.19 37.77
N VAL A 208 -15.02 3.60 36.96
CA VAL A 208 -13.61 3.43 37.32
C VAL A 208 -12.88 4.78 37.43
N ARG A 209 -13.23 5.76 36.58
CA ARG A 209 -12.69 7.13 36.67
C ARG A 209 -13.16 7.87 37.94
N LYS A 210 -14.34 7.56 38.47
CA LYS A 210 -14.88 8.20 39.69
C LYS A 210 -14.26 7.64 40.98
N SER A 211 -13.72 6.42 40.96
CA SER A 211 -13.01 5.81 42.10
C SER A 211 -11.53 6.20 42.21
N ALA A 212 -10.95 6.88 41.21
CA ALA A 212 -9.55 7.30 41.20
C ALA A 212 -9.33 8.74 41.73
N SER A 213 -10.40 9.50 42.03
CA SER A 213 -10.31 10.88 42.52
C SER A 213 -10.29 11.00 44.06
N THR A 214 -10.01 9.92 44.79
CA THR A 214 -9.82 9.94 46.25
C THR A 214 -8.39 9.52 46.59
N ILE A 215 -7.42 10.29 46.09
CA ILE A 215 -6.09 10.32 46.68
C ILE A 215 -5.92 11.71 47.29
N LYS A 216 -5.85 11.70 48.62
CA LYS A 216 -5.72 12.82 49.54
C LYS A 216 -4.47 13.64 49.20
N ALA A 217 -4.65 14.95 48.97
CA ALA A 217 -3.56 15.91 48.87
C ALA A 217 -2.83 16.05 50.23
N PRO A 218 -1.50 16.24 50.26
CA PRO A 218 -0.76 16.52 51.49
C PRO A 218 -1.04 17.97 51.97
N PRO A 219 -0.82 18.28 53.27
CA PRO A 219 -1.16 19.57 53.87
C PRO A 219 -0.22 20.71 53.40
N PRO A 220 -0.64 21.99 53.55
CA PRO A 220 0.11 23.14 53.06
C PRO A 220 1.24 23.53 54.04
N ASP A 221 2.42 23.82 53.48
CA ASP A 221 3.48 24.54 54.17
C ASP A 221 3.11 26.04 54.20
N GLU A 222 3.14 26.60 55.41
CA GLU A 222 3.08 28.04 55.68
C GLU A 222 4.48 28.62 55.43
N GLU A 223 4.65 29.47 54.41
CA GLU A 223 5.73 30.45 54.39
C GLU A 223 5.18 31.80 53.93
N GLU A 224 5.60 32.80 54.70
CA GLU A 224 5.08 34.15 54.85
C GLU A 224 5.25 35.00 53.59
N GLU A 225 4.28 35.87 53.36
CA GLU A 225 4.38 37.03 52.47
C GLU A 225 5.40 38.01 53.06
N GLU A 226 6.50 38.27 52.35
CA GLU A 226 7.16 39.57 52.43
C GLU A 226 6.89 40.32 51.11
N GLU A 227 6.22 41.46 51.29
CA GLU A 227 5.99 42.54 50.34
C GLU A 227 7.30 43.21 49.90
N GLU A 228 7.17 44.19 49.01
CA GLU A 228 8.16 45.14 48.46
C GLU A 228 8.75 44.70 47.10
N GLU A 229 8.73 45.52 46.04
CA GLU A 229 8.67 46.98 45.93
C GLU A 229 8.30 47.38 44.48
N GLU A 230 7.85 48.62 44.30
CA GLU A 230 7.72 49.34 43.01
C GLU A 230 9.05 49.46 42.23
#